data_AF-A0A1W9YSG1-F1
#
_entry.id   AF-A0A1W9YSG1-F1
#
_cell.length_a   1.000
_cell.length_b   1.000
_cell.length_c   1.000
_cell.angle_alpha   90.00
_cell.angle_beta   90.00
_cell.angle_gamma   90.00
#
_symmetry.space_group_name_H-M   'P 1'
#
loop_
_entity.id
_entity.type
_entity.pdbx_description
1 polymer ?
#
loop_
_entity_poly.entity_id
_entity_poly.type
_entity_poly.pdbx_seq_one_letter_code
_entity_poly.pdbx_strand_id
1 'polypeptide(L)'
;MPDTVELAPEVISALRGMRDAGEVPLRCNKGPIRTAVAAAVRALTTDDLGGKVRPWDLSGLRRAAAELGAVDGATALYVDESLLVAELLPGAQRIALRGVDDGWRLVRFLADSERPDHVRLAPETTTEIELDTLSPEGVLSALGIAKPQDVELDIESEDLGQGETETRYRYLFTDNGRSVLAEEVTSEIFDGATPCSRWVRGVVIDNGRGVLITANRDRAVLIRG
;
A
#
# COMPACT_ATOMS: atom_id res chain seq x y z
N MET A 1 3.65 -17.91 -16.11
CA MET A 1 3.98 -16.91 -15.06
C MET A 1 4.81 -15.84 -15.72
N PRO A 2 4.55 -14.54 -15.48
CA PRO A 2 5.36 -13.47 -16.06
C PRO A 2 6.70 -13.37 -15.32
N ASP A 3 7.61 -14.27 -15.66
CA ASP A 3 8.93 -14.37 -15.03
C ASP A 3 9.97 -13.45 -15.69
N THR A 4 9.62 -12.79 -16.80
CA THR A 4 10.55 -11.98 -17.57
C THR A 4 10.34 -10.50 -17.27
N VAL A 5 11.19 -9.96 -16.39
CA VAL A 5 11.35 -8.52 -16.21
C VAL A 5 12.65 -8.05 -16.84
N GLU A 6 12.52 -7.20 -17.85
CA GLU A 6 13.65 -6.58 -18.53
C GLU A 6 13.91 -5.16 -18.00
N LEU A 7 15.14 -4.69 -18.16
CA LEU A 7 15.51 -3.31 -17.85
C LEU A 7 15.86 -2.63 -19.17
N ALA A 8 15.17 -1.55 -19.50
CA ALA A 8 15.49 -0.77 -20.69
C ALA A 8 16.93 -0.19 -20.59
N PRO A 9 17.60 0.05 -21.74
CA PRO A 9 18.92 0.68 -21.76
C PRO A 9 19.00 2.02 -20.99
N GLU A 10 17.91 2.79 -21.01
CA GLU A 10 17.74 4.05 -20.30
C GLU A 10 17.79 3.84 -18.79
N VAL A 11 17.13 2.80 -18.27
CA VAL A 11 17.21 2.40 -16.85
C VAL A 11 18.63 2.02 -16.49
N ILE A 12 19.30 1.21 -17.32
CA ILE A 12 20.68 0.80 -17.04
C ILE A 12 21.61 2.01 -16.98
N SER A 13 21.42 2.98 -17.89
CA SER A 13 22.18 4.23 -17.92
C SER A 13 21.89 5.11 -16.71
N ALA A 14 20.63 5.25 -16.32
CA ALA A 14 20.21 6.00 -15.13
C ALA A 14 20.83 5.43 -13.86
N LEU A 15 20.80 4.10 -13.69
CA LEU A 15 21.41 3.43 -12.54
C LEU A 15 22.92 3.61 -12.46
N ARG A 16 23.62 3.68 -13.61
CA ARG A 16 25.04 4.04 -13.63
C ARG A 16 25.24 5.47 -13.18
N GLY A 17 24.46 6.41 -13.73
CA GLY A 17 24.53 7.82 -13.36
C GLY A 17 24.30 8.07 -11.86
N MET A 18 23.33 7.37 -11.25
CA MET A 18 23.10 7.45 -9.80
C MET A 18 24.31 6.94 -9.01
N ARG A 19 24.90 5.82 -9.43
CA ARG A 19 26.08 5.24 -8.77
C ARG A 19 27.29 6.15 -8.87
N ASP A 20 27.46 6.81 -10.01
CA ASP A 20 28.55 7.75 -10.20
C ASP A 20 28.37 9.03 -9.35
N ALA A 21 27.12 9.36 -8.99
CA ALA A 21 26.77 10.53 -8.18
C ALA A 21 26.91 10.31 -6.66
N GLY A 22 26.99 9.07 -6.16
CA GLY A 22 27.21 8.79 -4.74
C GLY A 22 26.49 7.55 -4.21
N GLU A 23 26.08 7.60 -2.95
CA GLU A 23 25.33 6.53 -2.30
C GLU A 23 23.94 6.39 -2.94
N VAL A 24 23.68 5.19 -3.48
CA VAL A 24 22.43 4.86 -4.16
C VAL A 24 21.55 4.03 -3.23
N PRO A 25 20.27 4.37 -3.06
CA PRO A 25 19.36 3.55 -2.26
C PRO A 25 19.33 2.09 -2.73
N LEU A 26 19.23 1.14 -1.79
CA LEU A 26 19.29 -0.30 -2.11
C LEU A 26 18.22 -0.71 -3.13
N ARG A 27 17.04 -0.07 -3.08
CA ARG A 27 15.93 -0.26 -4.03
C ARG A 27 16.30 0.02 -5.48
N CYS A 28 17.28 0.88 -5.75
CA CYS A 28 17.73 1.22 -7.10
C CYS A 28 18.74 0.21 -7.66
N ASN A 29 18.98 -0.92 -7.00
CA ASN A 29 19.72 -2.02 -7.60
C ASN A 29 18.86 -2.80 -8.61
N LYS A 30 19.51 -3.37 -9.64
CA LYS A 30 18.84 -4.12 -10.71
C LYS A 30 17.97 -5.28 -10.19
N GLY A 31 18.44 -6.00 -9.17
CA GLY A 31 17.71 -7.11 -8.55
C GLY A 31 16.41 -6.65 -7.89
N PRO A 32 16.46 -5.72 -6.90
CA PRO A 32 15.28 -5.12 -6.29
C PRO A 32 14.26 -4.54 -7.29
N ILE A 33 14.71 -3.85 -8.34
CA ILE A 33 13.81 -3.35 -9.41
C ILE A 33 13.07 -4.51 -10.08
N ARG A 34 13.78 -5.55 -10.52
CA ARG A 34 13.15 -6.72 -11.17
C ARG A 34 12.17 -7.41 -10.23
N THR A 35 12.56 -7.62 -8.98
CA THR A 35 11.71 -8.26 -7.97
C THR A 35 10.45 -7.45 -7.71
N ALA A 36 10.57 -6.12 -7.59
CA ALA A 36 9.44 -5.23 -7.35
C ALA A 36 8.44 -5.22 -8.52
N VAL A 37 8.94 -5.10 -9.76
CA VAL A 37 8.09 -5.12 -10.94
C VAL A 37 7.39 -6.48 -11.06
N ALA A 38 8.12 -7.59 -10.88
CA ALA A 38 7.51 -8.91 -10.91
C ALA A 38 6.45 -9.10 -9.81
N ALA A 39 6.70 -8.56 -8.60
CA ALA A 39 5.73 -8.59 -7.51
C ALA A 39 4.48 -7.75 -7.80
N ALA A 40 4.64 -6.58 -8.42
CA ALA A 40 3.53 -5.73 -8.85
C ALA A 40 2.68 -6.41 -9.94
N VAL A 41 3.32 -7.02 -10.95
CA VAL A 41 2.63 -7.81 -11.98
C VAL A 41 1.84 -8.95 -11.35
N ARG A 42 2.46 -9.74 -10.47
CA ARG A 42 1.76 -10.81 -9.76
C ARG A 42 0.55 -10.27 -9.00
N ALA A 43 0.72 -9.22 -8.21
CA ALA A 43 -0.35 -8.62 -7.42
C ALA A 43 -1.54 -8.17 -8.29
N LEU A 44 -1.28 -7.59 -9.47
CA LEU A 44 -2.31 -7.20 -10.43
C LEU A 44 -3.07 -8.40 -11.00
N THR A 45 -2.41 -9.55 -11.18
CA THR A 45 -3.00 -10.75 -11.79
C THR A 45 -3.66 -11.73 -10.81
N THR A 46 -3.37 -11.65 -9.50
CA THR A 46 -3.80 -12.64 -8.50
C THR A 46 -4.72 -12.09 -7.40
N ASP A 47 -5.37 -10.94 -7.62
CA ASP A 47 -6.22 -10.20 -6.65
C ASP A 47 -5.58 -10.03 -5.24
N ASP A 48 -4.26 -9.90 -5.21
CA ASP A 48 -3.48 -9.80 -3.96
C ASP A 48 -2.92 -8.37 -3.78
N LEU A 49 -3.69 -7.37 -4.21
CA LEU A 49 -3.29 -5.96 -4.09
C LEU A 49 -3.44 -5.43 -2.66
N GLY A 50 -4.40 -5.95 -1.89
CA GLY A 50 -4.85 -5.34 -0.64
C GLY A 50 -3.74 -5.11 0.40
N GLY A 51 -2.81 -6.06 0.54
CA GLY A 51 -1.69 -5.94 1.47
C GLY A 51 -0.45 -5.24 0.89
N LYS A 52 -0.43 -4.94 -0.41
CA LYS A 52 0.76 -4.49 -1.14
C LYS A 52 0.73 -3.02 -1.55
N VAL A 53 -0.42 -2.36 -1.47
CA VAL A 53 -0.61 -0.98 -1.92
C VAL A 53 -1.28 -0.14 -0.84
N ARG A 54 -1.30 1.20 -0.99
CA ARG A 54 -2.02 2.04 -0.04
C ARG A 54 -3.54 1.89 -0.23
N PRO A 55 -4.35 2.03 0.83
CA PRO A 55 -5.79 1.88 0.71
C PRO A 55 -6.44 2.82 -0.32
N TRP A 56 -5.94 4.05 -0.46
CA TRP A 56 -6.45 5.03 -1.44
C TRP A 56 -6.05 4.69 -2.89
N ASP A 57 -4.96 3.95 -3.10
CA ASP A 57 -4.52 3.47 -4.42
C ASP A 57 -5.31 2.21 -4.86
N LEU A 58 -5.75 1.41 -3.90
CA LEU A 58 -6.30 0.06 -4.12
C LEU A 58 -7.49 0.03 -5.08
N SER A 59 -8.46 0.93 -4.91
CA SER A 59 -9.69 0.92 -5.72
C SER A 59 -9.41 1.24 -7.20
N GLY A 60 -8.54 2.22 -7.46
CA GLY A 60 -8.11 2.59 -8.81
C GLY A 60 -7.30 1.48 -9.47
N LEU A 61 -6.38 0.88 -8.72
CA LEU A 61 -5.58 -0.25 -9.19
C LEU A 61 -6.42 -1.49 -9.50
N ARG A 62 -7.38 -1.85 -8.63
CA ARG A 62 -8.30 -2.97 -8.88
C ARG A 62 -9.15 -2.76 -10.11
N ARG A 63 -9.68 -1.55 -10.31
CA ARG A 63 -10.48 -1.21 -11.49
C ARG A 63 -9.65 -1.38 -12.77
N ALA A 64 -8.45 -0.80 -12.81
CA ALA A 64 -7.58 -0.91 -13.97
C ALA A 64 -7.08 -2.35 -14.19
N ALA A 65 -6.81 -3.10 -13.12
CA ALA A 65 -6.43 -4.51 -13.21
C ALA A 65 -7.54 -5.40 -13.77
N ALA A 66 -8.81 -5.10 -13.50
CA ALA A 66 -9.95 -5.84 -14.04
C ALA A 66 -10.09 -5.70 -15.58
N GLU A 67 -9.56 -4.62 -16.14
CA GLU A 67 -9.53 -4.37 -17.59
C GLU A 67 -8.22 -4.88 -18.24
N LEU A 68 -7.31 -5.43 -17.44
CA LEU A 68 -6.01 -5.90 -17.90
C LEU A 68 -6.18 -7.22 -18.67
N GLY A 69 -5.56 -7.28 -19.85
CA GLY A 69 -5.43 -8.54 -20.59
C GLY A 69 -4.43 -9.49 -19.93
N ALA A 70 -4.06 -10.55 -20.65
CA ALA A 70 -2.95 -11.40 -20.23
C ALA A 70 -1.66 -10.56 -20.07
N VAL A 71 -0.91 -10.81 -19.00
CA VAL A 71 0.40 -10.19 -18.76
C VAL A 71 1.46 -11.27 -18.68
N ASP A 72 2.40 -11.22 -19.63
CA ASP A 72 3.45 -12.22 -19.81
C ASP A 72 4.83 -11.73 -19.35
N GLY A 73 4.97 -10.43 -19.13
CA GLY A 73 6.21 -9.82 -18.68
C GLY A 73 6.09 -8.33 -18.47
N ALA A 74 7.21 -7.69 -18.16
CA ALA A 74 7.28 -6.25 -18.05
C ALA A 74 8.69 -5.73 -18.36
N THR A 75 8.76 -4.48 -18.80
CA THR A 75 10.01 -3.77 -19.04
C THR A 75 10.06 -2.52 -18.16
N ALA A 76 11.07 -2.41 -17.30
CA ALA A 76 11.33 -1.17 -16.58
C ALA A 76 11.82 -0.10 -17.56
N LEU A 77 11.08 1.01 -17.68
CA LEU A 77 11.33 2.08 -18.64
C LEU A 77 12.05 3.28 -18.02
N TYR A 78 11.80 3.56 -16.74
CA TYR A 78 12.36 4.71 -16.05
C TYR A 78 12.59 4.40 -14.58
N VAL A 79 13.67 4.96 -14.02
CA VAL A 79 13.93 4.90 -12.58
C VAL A 79 14.66 6.17 -12.13
N ASP A 80 14.21 6.72 -11.01
CA ASP A 80 14.96 7.64 -10.16
C ASP A 80 14.95 7.14 -8.70
N GLU A 81 15.34 7.95 -7.73
CA GLU A 81 15.34 7.55 -6.32
C GLU A 81 13.92 7.31 -5.75
N SER A 82 12.91 7.97 -6.31
CA SER A 82 11.54 8.05 -5.78
C SER A 82 10.49 7.36 -6.65
N LEU A 83 10.80 7.14 -7.93
CA LEU A 83 9.87 6.68 -8.96
C LEU A 83 10.51 5.58 -9.81
N LEU A 84 9.74 4.52 -10.04
CA LEU A 84 10.03 3.46 -10.99
C LEU A 84 8.81 3.29 -11.90
N VAL A 85 9.03 3.29 -13.21
CA VAL A 85 7.98 3.06 -14.21
C VAL A 85 8.28 1.78 -14.97
N ALA A 86 7.28 0.91 -15.08
CA ALA A 86 7.36 -0.30 -15.89
C ALA A 86 6.20 -0.37 -16.88
N GLU A 87 6.47 -0.91 -18.06
CA GLU A 87 5.49 -1.22 -19.08
C GLU A 87 5.17 -2.72 -19.04
N LEU A 88 3.89 -3.04 -19.06
CA LEU A 88 3.36 -4.40 -19.03
C LEU A 88 3.27 -4.95 -20.44
N LEU A 89 3.65 -6.21 -20.63
CA LEU A 89 3.64 -6.89 -21.94
C LEU A 89 2.55 -7.96 -21.99
N PRO A 90 1.86 -8.13 -23.14
CA PRO A 90 2.01 -7.37 -24.40
C PRO A 90 1.15 -6.10 -24.49
N GLY A 91 0.32 -5.80 -23.49
CA GLY A 91 -0.70 -4.75 -23.57
C GLY A 91 -0.20 -3.29 -23.54
N ALA A 92 1.09 -3.08 -23.26
CA ALA A 92 1.76 -1.78 -23.19
C ALA A 92 1.22 -0.81 -22.13
N GLN A 93 0.35 -1.26 -21.22
CA GLN A 93 -0.07 -0.46 -20.08
C GLN A 93 1.13 -0.19 -19.17
N ARG A 94 1.21 1.01 -18.62
CA ARG A 94 2.33 1.39 -17.74
C ARG A 94 1.88 1.52 -16.31
N ILE A 95 2.74 1.11 -15.39
CA ILE A 95 2.54 1.20 -13.95
C ILE A 95 3.65 2.04 -13.31
N ALA A 96 3.28 2.79 -12.30
CA ALA A 96 4.20 3.58 -11.48
C ALA A 96 4.32 2.98 -10.08
N LEU A 97 5.56 2.82 -9.64
CA LEU A 97 5.93 2.41 -8.31
C LEU A 97 6.66 3.57 -7.60
N ARG A 98 6.34 3.78 -6.33
CA ARG A 98 7.01 4.73 -5.43
C ARG A 98 8.12 4.03 -4.66
N GLY A 99 9.26 4.70 -4.52
CA GLY A 99 10.32 4.28 -3.61
C GLY A 99 9.90 4.46 -2.15
N VAL A 100 9.99 3.40 -1.35
CA VAL A 100 9.63 3.40 0.08
C VAL A 100 10.69 2.59 0.82
N ASP A 101 11.47 3.25 1.68
CA ASP A 101 12.63 2.65 2.35
C ASP A 101 13.52 1.92 1.33
N ASP A 102 13.81 0.63 1.53
CA ASP A 102 14.61 -0.18 0.60
C ASP A 102 13.77 -0.90 -0.48
N GLY A 103 12.50 -0.54 -0.62
CA GLY A 103 11.55 -1.17 -1.53
C GLY A 103 10.88 -0.23 -2.52
N TRP A 104 9.99 -0.83 -3.31
CA TRP A 104 9.13 -0.18 -4.29
C TRP A 104 7.68 -0.62 -4.04
N ARG A 105 6.76 0.34 -4.05
CA ARG A 105 5.33 0.06 -3.88
C ARG A 105 4.55 0.52 -5.11
N LEU A 106 3.71 -0.35 -5.66
CA LEU A 106 2.78 -0.01 -6.74
C LEU A 106 1.79 1.07 -6.27
N VAL A 107 1.61 2.11 -7.09
CA VAL A 107 0.72 3.25 -6.78
C VAL A 107 -0.42 3.34 -7.78
N ARG A 108 -0.12 3.35 -9.09
CA ARG A 108 -1.15 3.56 -10.11
C ARG A 108 -0.71 3.07 -11.49
N PHE A 109 -1.69 2.95 -12.38
CA PHE A 109 -1.45 2.96 -13.82
C PHE A 109 -1.18 4.40 -14.32
N LEU A 110 -0.40 4.50 -15.38
CA LEU A 110 -0.20 5.74 -16.11
C LEU A 110 -1.17 5.84 -17.29
N ALA A 111 -1.60 7.04 -17.62
CA ALA A 111 -2.28 7.27 -18.89
C ALA A 111 -1.29 7.20 -20.05
N ASP A 112 -1.74 6.80 -21.25
CA ASP A 112 -0.89 6.66 -22.44
C ASP A 112 -0.13 7.95 -22.81
N SER A 113 -0.71 9.11 -22.46
CA SER A 113 -0.12 10.42 -22.67
C SER A 113 1.01 10.77 -21.69
N GLU A 114 1.12 10.05 -20.57
CA GLU A 114 2.15 10.32 -19.56
C GLU A 114 3.50 9.74 -19.99
N ARG A 115 4.51 10.62 -20.03
CA ARG A 115 5.89 10.20 -20.32
C ARG A 115 6.55 9.68 -19.03
N PRO A 116 7.24 8.52 -19.07
CA PRO A 116 7.83 7.91 -17.87
C PRO A 116 8.74 8.84 -17.05
N ASP A 117 9.52 9.70 -17.70
CA ASP A 117 10.46 10.65 -17.09
C ASP A 117 9.80 11.93 -16.52
N HIS A 118 8.52 12.17 -16.84
CA HIS A 118 7.76 13.32 -16.39
C HIS A 118 6.67 12.96 -15.37
N VAL A 119 6.53 11.69 -15.02
CA VAL A 119 5.58 11.25 -14.01
C VAL A 119 5.88 11.94 -12.68
N ARG A 120 4.83 12.41 -12.01
CA ARG A 120 4.89 12.94 -10.65
C ARG A 120 3.88 12.18 -9.80
N LEU A 121 4.32 11.76 -8.63
CA LEU A 121 3.47 11.15 -7.62
C LEU A 121 3.20 12.18 -6.53
N ALA A 122 1.98 12.18 -5.96
CA ALA A 122 1.69 13.00 -4.79
C ALA A 122 2.69 12.68 -3.67
N PRO A 123 3.18 13.63 -2.87
CA PRO A 123 4.07 13.31 -1.76
C PRO A 123 3.34 12.44 -0.73
N GLU A 124 4.09 11.55 -0.07
CA GLU A 124 3.58 10.80 1.08
C GLU A 124 4.36 11.24 2.31
N THR A 125 3.66 11.57 3.39
CA THR A 125 4.28 11.97 4.66
C THR A 125 3.93 11.00 5.75
N THR A 126 4.93 10.59 6.52
CA THR A 126 4.79 9.70 7.68
C THR A 126 5.12 10.49 8.94
N THR A 127 4.26 10.41 9.96
CA THR A 127 4.44 11.11 11.23
C THR A 127 4.07 10.18 12.38
N GLU A 128 4.90 10.15 13.40
CA GLU A 128 4.56 9.45 14.65
C GLU A 128 3.53 10.27 15.42
N ILE A 129 2.52 9.60 15.96
CA ILE A 129 1.43 10.23 16.72
C ILE A 129 1.24 9.49 18.04
N GLU A 130 0.53 10.11 18.97
CA GLU A 130 0.04 9.45 20.18
C GLU A 130 -1.44 9.12 19.99
N LEU A 131 -1.85 7.94 20.46
CA LEU A 131 -3.25 7.54 20.55
C LEU A 131 -3.62 7.41 22.02
N ASP A 132 -4.71 8.04 22.43
CA ASP A 132 -5.22 7.96 23.79
C ASP A 132 -5.60 6.52 24.16
N THR A 133 -6.19 5.80 23.20
CA THR A 133 -6.58 4.39 23.33
C THR A 133 -6.33 3.64 22.03
N LEU A 134 -5.90 2.38 22.15
CA LEU A 134 -5.91 1.42 21.05
C LEU A 134 -7.32 0.85 20.90
N SER A 135 -8.23 1.65 20.33
CA SER A 135 -9.58 1.24 19.97
C SER A 135 -10.06 1.97 18.69
N PRO A 136 -11.17 1.54 18.06
CA PRO A 136 -11.73 2.25 16.91
C PRO A 136 -12.09 3.71 17.23
N GLU A 137 -12.57 4.01 18.45
CA GLU A 137 -12.86 5.37 18.90
C GLU A 137 -11.59 6.21 19.05
N GLY A 138 -10.51 5.63 19.59
CA GLY A 138 -9.22 6.32 19.70
C GLY A 138 -8.66 6.71 18.33
N VAL A 139 -8.83 5.82 17.33
CA VAL A 139 -8.50 6.10 15.93
C VAL A 139 -9.34 7.26 15.38
N LEU A 140 -10.66 7.24 15.57
CA LEU A 140 -11.54 8.31 15.09
C LEU A 140 -11.23 9.66 15.75
N SER A 141 -10.94 9.66 17.05
CA SER A 141 -10.50 10.84 17.80
C SER A 141 -9.22 11.43 17.22
N ALA A 142 -8.20 10.59 16.99
CA ALA A 142 -6.93 11.02 16.40
C ALA A 142 -7.06 11.55 14.97
N LEU A 143 -8.05 11.06 14.21
CA LEU A 143 -8.40 11.58 12.89
C LEU A 143 -9.26 12.85 12.93
N GLY A 144 -9.78 13.23 14.11
CA GLY A 144 -10.73 14.33 14.25
C GLY A 144 -12.08 14.06 13.58
N ILE A 145 -12.49 12.80 13.49
CA ILE A 145 -13.72 12.37 12.81
C ILE A 145 -14.78 12.00 13.85
N ALA A 146 -15.94 12.65 13.75
CA ALA A 146 -17.10 12.28 14.55
C ALA A 146 -17.83 11.10 13.88
N LYS A 147 -18.01 10.00 14.61
CA LYS A 147 -18.83 8.88 14.17
C LYS A 147 -20.31 9.29 14.10
N PRO A 148 -21.03 9.02 12.99
CA PRO A 148 -22.48 9.16 12.97
C PRO A 148 -23.17 8.28 14.04
N GLN A 149 -24.34 8.71 14.51
CA GLN A 149 -25.05 8.02 15.60
C GLN A 149 -25.59 6.66 15.17
N ASP A 150 -25.96 6.53 13.90
CA ASP A 150 -26.53 5.35 13.26
C ASP A 150 -25.48 4.32 12.81
N VAL A 151 -24.18 4.64 12.91
CA VAL A 151 -23.10 3.70 12.63
C VAL A 151 -22.86 2.83 13.86
N GLU A 152 -23.21 1.55 13.75
CA GLU A 152 -22.99 0.54 14.78
C GLU A 152 -21.58 -0.06 14.68
N LEU A 153 -21.10 -0.60 15.80
CA LEU A 153 -19.85 -1.33 15.84
C LEU A 153 -20.08 -2.73 15.27
N ASP A 154 -19.34 -3.06 14.23
CA ASP A 154 -19.35 -4.39 13.65
C ASP A 154 -18.24 -5.23 14.29
N ILE A 155 -18.58 -6.46 14.69
CA ILE A 155 -17.72 -7.36 15.46
C ILE A 155 -17.64 -8.69 14.73
N GLU A 156 -16.43 -9.03 14.30
CA GLU A 156 -16.15 -10.28 13.58
C GLU A 156 -15.12 -11.08 14.40
N SER A 157 -15.36 -12.37 14.59
CA SER A 157 -14.47 -13.25 15.38
C SER A 157 -14.20 -14.54 14.60
N GLU A 158 -12.93 -14.90 14.49
CA GLU A 158 -12.43 -16.03 13.70
C GLU A 158 -11.49 -16.89 14.55
N ASP A 159 -11.73 -18.21 14.54
CA ASP A 159 -10.81 -19.21 15.13
C ASP A 159 -9.69 -19.51 14.13
N LEU A 160 -8.46 -19.14 14.48
CA LEU A 160 -7.27 -19.36 13.66
C LEU A 160 -6.63 -20.74 13.87
N GLY A 161 -7.19 -21.54 14.80
CA GLY A 161 -6.66 -22.82 15.22
C GLY A 161 -5.63 -22.72 16.35
N GLN A 162 -5.26 -23.87 16.92
CA GLN A 162 -4.35 -23.95 18.09
C GLN A 162 -4.83 -23.16 19.32
N GLY A 163 -6.12 -22.85 19.41
CA GLY A 163 -6.69 -22.05 20.49
C GLY A 163 -6.52 -20.53 20.32
N GLU A 164 -6.00 -20.09 19.16
CA GLU A 164 -5.91 -18.67 18.80
C GLU A 164 -7.22 -18.18 18.18
N THR A 165 -7.72 -17.05 18.68
CA THR A 165 -8.89 -16.37 18.14
C THR A 165 -8.54 -14.94 17.78
N GLU A 166 -8.83 -14.54 16.54
CA GLU A 166 -8.79 -13.14 16.14
C GLU A 166 -10.18 -12.53 16.25
N THR A 167 -10.28 -11.35 16.84
CA THR A 167 -11.51 -10.56 16.88
C THR A 167 -11.25 -9.18 16.32
N ARG A 168 -12.12 -8.73 15.41
CA ARG A 168 -12.08 -7.43 14.76
C ARG A 168 -13.28 -6.60 15.20
N TYR A 169 -13.02 -5.39 15.65
CA TYR A 169 -14.01 -4.39 16.01
C TYR A 169 -13.90 -3.25 15.01
N ARG A 170 -14.93 -2.98 14.22
CA ARG A 170 -14.84 -2.01 13.11
C ARG A 170 -16.00 -1.03 13.04
N TYR A 171 -15.67 0.22 12.78
CA TYR A 171 -16.59 1.21 12.23
C TYR A 171 -16.26 1.42 10.76
N LEU A 172 -17.26 1.26 9.89
CA LEU A 172 -17.16 1.52 8.46
C LEU A 172 -18.33 2.42 8.03
N PHE A 173 -18.03 3.60 7.49
CA PHE A 173 -19.05 4.53 7.06
C PHE A 173 -18.54 5.51 5.99
N THR A 174 -19.46 6.28 5.41
CA THR A 174 -19.13 7.39 4.52
C THR A 174 -19.40 8.70 5.25
N ASP A 175 -18.44 9.62 5.22
CA ASP A 175 -18.55 10.97 5.76
C ASP A 175 -18.25 12.01 4.66
N ASN A 176 -19.27 12.76 4.24
CA ASN A 176 -19.15 13.79 3.21
C ASN A 176 -18.48 13.29 1.90
N GLY A 177 -18.81 12.07 1.49
CA GLY A 177 -18.24 11.43 0.29
C GLY A 177 -16.90 10.73 0.51
N ARG A 178 -16.34 10.78 1.73
CA ARG A 178 -15.11 10.09 2.11
C ARG A 178 -15.42 8.76 2.73
N SER A 179 -14.69 7.71 2.38
CA SER A 179 -14.81 6.41 3.05
C SER A 179 -13.95 6.40 4.31
N VAL A 180 -14.54 6.02 5.45
CA VAL A 180 -13.87 5.96 6.76
C VAL A 180 -13.94 4.54 7.30
N LEU A 181 -12.79 4.01 7.69
CA LEU A 181 -12.64 2.77 8.46
C LEU A 181 -11.86 3.10 9.73
N ALA A 182 -12.37 2.66 10.88
CA ALA A 182 -11.61 2.55 12.12
C ALA A 182 -11.76 1.13 12.64
N GLU A 183 -10.65 0.46 12.86
CA GLU A 183 -10.60 -0.97 13.16
C GLU A 183 -9.63 -1.22 14.31
N GLU A 184 -10.04 -2.08 15.23
CA GLU A 184 -9.18 -2.75 16.20
C GLU A 184 -9.20 -4.23 15.89
N VAL A 185 -8.03 -4.85 15.92
CA VAL A 185 -7.87 -6.30 15.82
C VAL A 185 -7.11 -6.79 17.04
N THR A 186 -7.71 -7.77 17.70
CA THR A 186 -7.13 -8.48 18.84
C THR A 186 -6.92 -9.93 18.49
N SER A 187 -5.75 -10.48 18.75
CA SER A 187 -5.52 -11.94 18.72
C SER A 187 -5.17 -12.42 20.13
N GLU A 188 -5.85 -13.46 20.59
CA GLU A 188 -5.70 -14.04 21.91
C GLU A 188 -5.65 -15.57 21.83
N ILE A 189 -4.78 -16.18 22.63
CA ILE A 189 -4.83 -17.61 22.94
C ILE A 189 -5.39 -17.74 24.36
N PHE A 190 -6.53 -18.42 24.52
CA PHE A 190 -7.22 -18.56 25.81
C PHE A 190 -6.56 -19.60 26.72
N ASP A 191 -5.24 -19.51 26.92
CA ASP A 191 -4.44 -20.38 27.79
C ASP A 191 -4.05 -19.70 29.12
N GLY A 192 -4.34 -18.40 29.28
CA GLY A 192 -4.02 -17.59 30.45
C GLY A 192 -2.52 -17.28 30.62
N ALA A 193 -1.67 -17.67 29.67
CA ALA A 193 -0.22 -17.50 29.70
C ALA A 193 0.29 -16.66 28.52
N THR A 194 -0.36 -16.76 27.36
CA THR A 194 0.03 -16.08 26.14
C THR A 194 -0.50 -14.65 26.12
N PRO A 195 0.38 -13.63 25.97
CA PRO A 195 -0.07 -12.25 25.86
C PRO A 195 -0.94 -12.03 24.62
N CYS A 196 -2.09 -11.37 24.81
CA CYS A 196 -2.93 -10.89 23.71
C CYS A 196 -2.18 -9.85 22.87
N SER A 197 -2.26 -9.98 21.55
CA SER A 197 -1.81 -8.96 20.62
C SER A 197 -2.97 -8.03 20.27
N ARG A 198 -2.66 -6.73 20.14
CA ARG A 198 -3.64 -5.71 19.75
C ARG A 198 -2.99 -4.74 18.78
N TRP A 199 -3.68 -4.46 17.68
CA TRP A 199 -3.34 -3.39 16.77
C TRP A 199 -4.61 -2.67 16.30
N VAL A 200 -4.46 -1.41 15.92
CA VAL A 200 -5.54 -0.60 15.36
C VAL A 200 -5.14 -0.02 14.02
N ARG A 201 -6.14 0.23 13.20
CA ARG A 201 -6.00 0.82 11.88
C ARG A 201 -7.10 1.82 11.62
N GLY A 202 -6.71 2.99 11.14
CA GLY A 202 -7.61 4.02 10.61
C GLY A 202 -7.37 4.22 9.14
N VAL A 203 -8.42 4.27 8.32
CA VAL A 203 -8.31 4.60 6.90
C VAL A 203 -9.34 5.65 6.57
N VAL A 204 -8.89 6.73 5.92
CA VAL A 204 -9.77 7.72 5.29
C VAL A 204 -9.37 7.81 3.83
N ILE A 205 -10.34 7.67 2.93
CA ILE A 205 -10.13 7.80 1.49
C ILE A 205 -11.01 8.93 0.97
N ASP A 206 -10.39 9.89 0.29
CA ASP A 206 -11.03 11.06 -0.30
C ASP A 206 -10.47 11.30 -1.71
N ASN A 207 -11.22 10.94 -2.75
CA ASN A 207 -10.91 11.26 -4.15
C ASN A 207 -9.45 10.95 -4.58
N GLY A 208 -8.96 9.75 -4.24
CA GLY A 208 -7.60 9.30 -4.59
C GLY A 208 -6.50 9.81 -3.66
N ARG A 209 -6.86 10.54 -2.61
CA ARG A 209 -6.01 10.86 -1.46
C ARG A 209 -6.44 10.04 -0.27
N GLY A 210 -5.58 9.96 0.74
CA GLY A 210 -5.99 9.31 1.96
C GLY A 210 -5.10 9.50 3.16
N VAL A 211 -5.63 9.05 4.28
CA VAL A 211 -4.94 8.98 5.56
C VAL A 211 -4.98 7.53 6.03
N LEU A 212 -3.84 7.05 6.51
CA LEU A 212 -3.71 5.74 7.13
C LEU A 212 -3.09 5.93 8.52
N ILE A 213 -3.81 5.49 9.55
CA ILE A 213 -3.24 5.27 10.87
C ILE A 213 -2.98 3.77 11.01
N THR A 214 -1.81 3.41 11.52
CA THR A 214 -1.50 2.07 12.01
C THR A 214 -0.87 2.22 13.38
N ALA A 215 -1.37 1.48 14.37
CA ALA A 215 -0.80 1.51 15.69
C ALA A 215 -0.88 0.17 16.41
N ASN A 216 0.06 -0.05 17.31
CA ASN A 216 0.08 -1.16 18.25
C ASN A 216 0.54 -0.63 19.62
N ARG A 217 0.87 -1.53 20.55
CA ARG A 217 1.34 -1.18 21.89
C ARG A 217 2.58 -0.27 21.89
N ASP A 218 3.45 -0.40 20.91
CA ASP A 218 4.79 0.21 20.92
C ASP A 218 4.84 1.51 20.10
N ARG A 219 3.96 1.65 19.11
CA ARG A 219 4.05 2.75 18.14
C ARG A 219 2.72 3.05 17.48
N ALA A 220 2.45 4.32 17.20
CA ALA A 220 1.38 4.77 16.32
C ALA A 220 1.92 5.70 15.23
N VAL A 221 1.51 5.44 13.99
CA VAL A 221 2.00 6.17 12.81
C VAL A 221 0.81 6.63 11.98
N LEU A 222 0.86 7.89 11.56
CA LEU A 222 -0.06 8.49 10.62
C LEU A 222 0.64 8.78 9.29
N ILE A 223 0.06 8.28 8.21
CA ILE A 223 0.54 8.44 6.84
C ILE A 223 -0.50 9.21 6.05
N ARG A 224 -0.08 10.25 5.32
CA ARG A 224 -0.92 11.04 4.41
C ARG A 224 -0.41 10.93 2.99
N GLY A 225 -1.30 10.72 2.01
CA GLY A 225 -1.01 10.65 0.58
C GLY A 225 -2.07 11.32 -0.28
#